data_AF-A0AAD9X3W7-F1
#
_entry.id   AF-A0AAD9X3W7-F1
#
_cell.length_a   1.000
_cell.length_b   1.000
_cell.length_c   1.000
_cell.angle_alpha   90.00
_cell.angle_beta   90.00
_cell.angle_gamma   90.00
#
_symmetry.space_group_name_H-M   'P 1'
#
loop_
_entity.id
_entity.type
_entity.pdbx_description
1 polymer ?
#
loop_
_entity_poly.entity_id
_entity_poly.type
_entity_poly.pdbx_seq_one_letter_code
_entity_poly.pdbx_strand_id
1 'polypeptide(L)'
;MRGEWNGLQALFIKDCPYAYYVHCFAHRLQLVLVAVSKEVHEVWLFFSKLSSIINFVGSSFKRHSELKSIREDEIVDMIALRELKTSIGANQIRTL
;
A
#
# COMPACT_ATOMS: atom_id res chain seq x y z
N MET A 1 -0.19 -14.74 8.86
CA MET A 1 1.10 -15.33 9.29
C MET A 1 0.84 -16.31 10.42
N ARG A 2 0.84 -17.62 10.14
CA ARG A 2 0.98 -18.65 11.18
C ARG A 2 2.43 -19.13 11.10
N GLY A 3 3.33 -18.48 11.82
CA GLY A 3 4.66 -19.06 12.04
C GLY A 3 4.53 -20.24 13.01
N GLU A 4 5.48 -21.18 12.97
CA GLU A 4 5.57 -22.36 13.85
C GLU A 4 5.38 -22.07 15.35
N TRP A 5 5.59 -20.82 15.79
CA TRP A 5 5.68 -20.46 17.21
C TRP A 5 4.59 -19.49 17.68
N ASN A 6 3.45 -19.39 16.98
CA ASN A 6 2.34 -18.48 17.32
C ASN A 6 2.79 -17.02 17.59
N GLY A 7 3.89 -16.58 16.96
CA GLY A 7 4.76 -15.47 17.39
C GLY A 7 4.09 -14.34 18.17
N LEU A 8 3.18 -13.58 17.53
CA LEU A 8 2.52 -12.43 18.17
C LEU A 8 1.56 -12.85 19.30
N GLN A 9 0.82 -13.93 19.13
CA GLN A 9 -0.09 -14.43 20.16
C GLN A 9 0.67 -14.93 21.39
N ALA A 10 1.81 -15.59 21.20
CA ALA A 10 2.66 -16.06 22.30
C ALA A 10 3.24 -14.90 23.12
N LEU A 11 3.70 -13.83 22.45
CA LEU A 11 4.14 -12.60 23.11
C LEU A 11 3.00 -11.92 23.88
N PHE A 12 1.82 -11.85 23.27
CA PHE A 12 0.66 -11.23 23.90
C PHE A 12 0.20 -11.96 25.16
N ILE A 13 0.21 -13.29 25.15
CA ILE A 13 -0.13 -14.12 26.32
C ILE A 13 0.91 -13.97 27.43
N LYS A 14 2.20 -13.83 27.09
CA LYS A 14 3.26 -13.60 28.07
C LYS A 14 3.06 -12.28 28.82
N ASP A 15 2.75 -11.21 28.10
CA ASP A 15 2.66 -9.86 28.67
C ASP A 15 1.26 -9.55 29.24
N CYS A 16 0.21 -10.21 28.73
CA CYS A 16 -1.19 -10.02 29.12
C CYS A 16 -1.91 -11.38 29.25
N PRO A 17 -1.70 -12.14 30.33
CA PRO A 17 -2.14 -13.54 30.45
C PRO A 17 -3.67 -13.74 30.45
N TYR A 18 -4.43 -12.68 30.75
CA TYR A 18 -5.90 -12.73 30.79
C TYR A 18 -6.57 -12.17 29.53
N ALA A 19 -5.80 -11.68 28.56
CA ALA A 19 -6.35 -11.07 27.35
C ALA A 19 -6.64 -12.13 26.28
N TYR A 20 -7.80 -12.02 25.63
CA TYR A 20 -8.17 -12.87 24.50
C TYR A 20 -7.56 -12.36 23.21
N TYR A 21 -6.71 -13.18 22.60
CA TYR A 21 -6.17 -12.91 21.27
C TYR A 21 -7.14 -13.42 20.19
N VAL A 22 -7.72 -12.49 19.41
CA VAL A 22 -8.60 -12.82 18.28
C VAL A 22 -7.97 -12.27 17.00
N HIS A 23 -7.89 -13.12 15.97
CA HIS A 23 -7.39 -12.69 14.67
C HIS A 23 -8.39 -11.75 13.99
N CYS A 24 -7.89 -10.62 13.47
CA CYS A 24 -8.69 -9.67 12.71
C CYS A 24 -9.35 -10.33 11.48
N PHE A 25 -10.68 -10.23 11.40
CA PHE A 25 -11.46 -10.76 10.29
C PHE A 25 -11.07 -10.15 8.95
N ALA A 26 -10.83 -8.84 8.89
CA ALA A 26 -10.39 -8.17 7.67
C ALA A 26 -9.05 -8.74 7.17
N HIS A 27 -8.10 -9.00 8.08
CA HIS A 27 -6.82 -9.62 7.71
C HIS A 27 -7.02 -11.04 7.15
N ARG A 28 -7.89 -11.85 7.79
CA ARG A 28 -8.19 -13.21 7.30
C ARG A 28 -8.88 -13.18 5.95
N LEU A 29 -9.86 -12.30 5.76
CA LEU A 29 -10.55 -12.11 4.49
C LEU A 29 -9.57 -11.69 3.40
N GLN A 30 -8.71 -10.72 3.68
CA GLN A 30 -7.68 -10.28 2.74
C GLN A 30 -6.75 -11.42 2.32
N LEU A 31 -6.29 -12.26 3.25
CA LEU A 31 -5.43 -13.40 2.92
C LEU A 31 -6.13 -14.39 1.98
N VAL A 32 -7.41 -14.68 2.22
CA VAL A 32 -8.21 -15.56 1.36
C VAL A 32 -8.40 -14.94 -0.01
N LEU A 33 -8.79 -13.66 -0.08
CA LEU A 33 -8.97 -12.95 -1.35
C LEU A 33 -7.68 -12.92 -2.17
N VAL A 34 -6.54 -12.62 -1.53
CA VAL A 34 -5.24 -12.65 -2.21
C VAL A 34 -4.92 -14.06 -2.71
N ALA A 35 -5.17 -15.11 -1.92
CA ALA A 35 -4.92 -16.48 -2.34
C ALA A 35 -5.77 -16.85 -3.58
N VAL A 36 -7.08 -16.63 -3.51
CA VAL A 36 -8.02 -16.93 -4.61
C VAL A 36 -7.72 -16.09 -5.85
N SER A 37 -7.36 -14.81 -5.69
CA SER A 37 -7.01 -13.94 -6.82
C SER A 37 -5.81 -14.42 -7.62
N LYS A 38 -4.90 -15.19 -7.00
CA LYS A 38 -3.75 -15.78 -7.70
C LYS A 38 -4.13 -16.96 -8.60
N GLU A 39 -5.28 -17.58 -8.37
CA GLU A 39 -5.79 -18.68 -9.20
C GLU A 39 -6.42 -18.17 -10.50
N VAL A 40 -6.80 -16.90 -10.55
CA VAL A 40 -7.29 -16.25 -11.78
C VAL A 40 -6.10 -15.64 -12.52
N HIS A 41 -5.68 -16.27 -13.62
CA HIS A 41 -4.45 -15.92 -14.35
C HIS A 41 -4.35 -14.43 -14.71
N GLU A 42 -5.43 -13.84 -15.24
CA GLU A 42 -5.43 -12.43 -15.65
C GLU A 42 -5.24 -11.48 -14.46
N VAL A 43 -5.88 -11.79 -13.33
CA VAL A 43 -5.78 -10.99 -12.11
C VAL A 43 -4.36 -11.10 -11.55
N TRP A 44 -3.83 -12.32 -11.47
CA TRP A 44 -2.45 -12.55 -11.06
C TRP A 44 -1.45 -11.79 -11.94
N LEU A 45 -1.59 -11.89 -13.27
CA LEU A 45 -0.70 -11.25 -14.23
C LEU A 45 -0.73 -9.73 -14.10
N PHE A 46 -1.92 -9.15 -13.95
CA PHE A 46 -2.09 -7.72 -13.72
C PHE A 46 -1.34 -7.25 -12.47
N PHE A 47 -1.58 -7.89 -11.32
CA PHE A 47 -0.94 -7.50 -10.06
C PHE A 47 0.57 -7.81 -10.06
N SER A 48 1.02 -8.86 -10.74
CA SER A 48 2.44 -9.16 -10.91
C SER A 48 3.14 -8.04 -11.68
N LYS A 49 2.59 -7.61 -12.82
CA LYS A 49 3.14 -6.50 -13.61
C LYS A 49 3.15 -5.19 -12.81
N LEU A 50 2.05 -4.88 -12.13
CA LEU A 50 1.96 -3.69 -11.30
C LEU A 50 3.02 -3.69 -10.19
N SER A 51 3.18 -4.83 -9.50
CA SER A 51 4.22 -5.01 -8.48
C SER A 51 5.62 -4.82 -9.06
N SER A 52 5.91 -5.36 -10.25
CA SER A 52 7.19 -5.16 -10.92
C SER A 52 7.47 -3.68 -11.22
N ILE A 53 6.48 -2.91 -11.68
CA ILE A 53 6.63 -1.47 -11.94
C ILE A 53 6.90 -0.71 -10.63
N ILE A 54 6.11 -0.97 -9.59
CA ILE A 54 6.28 -0.33 -8.28
C ILE A 54 7.66 -0.64 -7.71
N ASN A 55 8.08 -1.90 -7.75
CA ASN A 55 9.40 -2.30 -7.25
C ASN A 55 10.53 -1.69 -8.10
N PHE A 56 10.36 -1.62 -9.42
CA PHE A 56 11.33 -0.94 -10.28
C PHE A 56 11.47 0.52 -9.85
N VAL A 57 10.39 1.30 -9.75
CA VAL A 57 10.50 2.72 -9.36
C VAL A 57 10.99 2.86 -7.91
N GLY A 58 10.37 2.16 -6.98
CA GLY A 58 10.59 2.30 -5.53
C GLY A 58 11.93 1.76 -5.01
N SER A 59 12.55 0.81 -5.72
CA SER A 59 13.87 0.27 -5.33
C SER A 59 15.01 1.28 -5.48
N SER A 60 14.78 2.43 -6.14
CA SER A 60 15.77 3.49 -6.25
C SER A 60 15.15 4.82 -5.84
N PHE A 61 15.69 5.40 -4.76
CA PHE A 61 15.31 6.74 -4.33
C PHE A 61 15.43 7.76 -5.46
N LYS A 62 16.50 7.66 -6.29
CA LYS A 62 16.74 8.55 -7.42
C LYS A 62 15.63 8.50 -8.48
N ARG A 63 15.26 7.29 -8.95
CA ARG A 63 14.17 7.15 -9.93
C ARG A 63 12.85 7.67 -9.37
N HIS A 64 12.56 7.36 -8.11
CA HIS A 64 11.37 7.85 -7.45
C HIS A 64 11.36 9.38 -7.36
N SER A 65 12.47 10.01 -6.96
CA SER A 65 12.57 11.47 -6.83
C SER A 65 12.45 12.17 -8.18
N GLU A 66 13.11 11.65 -9.23
CA GLU A 66 13.03 12.20 -10.58
C GLU A 66 11.59 12.11 -11.13
N LEU A 67 10.95 10.94 -10.99
CA LEU A 67 9.57 10.75 -11.42
C LEU A 67 8.61 11.70 -10.67
N LYS A 68 8.82 11.90 -9.36
CA LYS A 68 8.04 12.84 -8.56
C LYS A 68 8.23 14.28 -9.03
N SER A 69 9.46 14.70 -9.30
CA SER A 69 9.76 16.05 -9.80
C SER A 69 9.07 16.31 -11.14
N ILE A 70 9.20 15.39 -12.10
CA ILE A 70 8.54 15.51 -13.41
C ILE A 70 7.02 15.63 -13.22
N ARG A 71 6.45 14.83 -12.31
CA ARG A 71 5.02 14.89 -12.03
C ARG A 71 4.59 16.21 -11.39
N GLU A 72 5.41 16.79 -10.54
CA GLU A 72 5.16 18.11 -9.93
C GLU A 72 5.16 19.20 -10.99
N ASP A 73 6.13 19.18 -11.92
CA ASP A 73 6.21 20.12 -13.04
C ASP A 73 4.98 20.01 -13.98
N GLU A 74 4.58 18.79 -14.36
CA GLU A 74 3.35 18.55 -15.13
C GLU A 74 2.10 19.13 -14.47
N ILE A 75 2.00 19.01 -13.13
CA ILE A 75 0.87 19.54 -12.37
C ILE A 75 0.89 21.07 -12.40
N VAL A 76 2.06 21.70 -12.24
CA VAL A 76 2.20 23.16 -12.34
C VAL A 76 1.77 23.65 -13.72
N ASP A 77 2.18 22.97 -14.79
CA ASP A 77 1.81 23.32 -16.16
C ASP A 77 0.30 23.18 -16.40
N MET A 78 -0.32 22.07 -15.98
CA MET A 78 -1.77 21.87 -16.08
C MET A 78 -2.57 22.92 -15.28
N ILE A 79 -2.03 23.40 -14.15
CA ILE A 79 -2.65 24.51 -13.38
C ILE A 79 -2.53 25.83 -14.17
N ALA A 80 -1.36 26.10 -14.75
CA ALA A 80 -1.14 27.30 -15.56
C ALA A 80 -2.08 27.35 -16.78
N LEU A 81 -2.33 26.20 -17.42
CA LEU A 81 -3.29 26.04 -18.51
C LEU A 81 -4.76 26.05 -18.06
N ARG A 82 -5.03 26.19 -16.75
CA ARG A 82 -6.37 26.13 -16.12
C ARG A 82 -7.12 24.82 -16.37
N GLU A 83 -6.42 23.76 -16.75
CA GLU A 83 -6.95 22.41 -16.93
C GLU A 83 -7.17 21.72 -15.58
N LEU A 84 -6.39 22.12 -14.56
CA LEU A 84 -6.58 21.73 -13.17
C LEU A 84 -6.94 22.94 -12.29
N LYS A 85 -7.97 22.79 -11.45
CA LYS A 85 -8.30 23.76 -10.40
C LYS A 85 -7.55 23.41 -9.12
N THR A 86 -6.76 24.34 -8.60
CA THR A 86 -6.24 24.24 -7.23
C THR A 86 -7.35 24.61 -6.25
N SER A 87 -7.89 23.63 -5.52
CA SER A 87 -8.79 23.95 -4.40
C SER A 87 -7.96 24.48 -3.24
N ILE A 88 -7.94 25.80 -3.04
CA ILE A 88 -7.29 26.44 -1.88
C ILE A 88 -8.25 26.33 -0.69
N GLY A 89 -8.31 25.15 -0.07
CA GLY A 89 -9.10 24.91 1.15
C GLY A 89 -8.18 24.60 2.32
N ALA A 90 -8.44 25.20 3.49
CA ALA A 90 -7.59 25.17 4.69
C ALA A 90 -7.36 23.78 5.34
N ASN A 91 -7.89 22.69 4.78
CA ASN A 91 -7.85 21.34 5.37
C ASN A 91 -6.91 20.35 4.65
N GLN A 92 -5.94 20.81 3.86
CA GLN A 92 -5.00 19.92 3.19
C GLN A 92 -3.78 19.59 4.06
N ILE A 93 -3.98 18.79 5.11
CA ILE A 93 -2.92 17.88 5.58
C ILE A 93 -3.20 16.55 4.88
N ARG A 94 -2.50 16.30 3.77
CA ARG A 94 -2.43 14.97 3.17
C ARG A 94 -0.97 14.56 3.12
N THR A 95 -0.58 13.80 4.13
CA THR A 95 0.64 12.99 4.11
C THR A 95 0.58 12.06 2.90
N LEU A 96 1.60 12.13 2.05
CA LEU A 96 2.01 11.03 1.16
C LEU A 96 3.34 10.49 1.69
#